data_AF-A0A3D0QZW3-F1
#
_entry.id   AF-A0A3D0QZW3-F1
#
_cell.length_a   1.000
_cell.length_b   1.000
_cell.length_c   1.000
_cell.angle_alpha   90.00
_cell.angle_beta   90.00
_cell.angle_gamma   90.00
#
_symmetry.space_group_name_H-M   'P 1'
#
loop_
_entity.id
_entity.type
_entity.pdbx_description
1 polymer ?
#
loop_
_entity_poly.entity_id
_entity_poly.type
_entity_poly.pdbx_seq_one_letter_code
_entity_poly.pdbx_strand_id
1 'polypeptide(L)'
;MSTARAVNALADVICRAQKNGRRTPVVEWLLDEVDALRARVAELEQERHTTNNAVAEAHLALAAAAESRPVDEDPIAYALTEPEPDTPGRRAADAIQAMHDPTVIGYNIGVDWLSLTLKPRTLADWQAWLDRLGADLAHVTHRGLLSTAKGSWDGVPVAVQAHGVGALLAAARTATGSGAV
;
A
#
# COMPACT_ATOMS: atom_id res chain seq x y z
N MET A 1 11.41 7.87 -14.74
CA MET A 1 11.34 7.66 -16.20
C MET A 1 10.97 6.20 -16.44
N SER A 2 9.85 5.92 -17.13
CA SER A 2 9.42 4.55 -17.39
C SER A 2 10.34 3.88 -18.41
N THR A 3 10.73 2.63 -18.18
CA THR A 3 11.53 1.77 -19.07
C THR A 3 10.97 1.76 -20.50
N ALA A 4 9.66 1.79 -20.66
CA ALA A 4 9.01 1.86 -21.98
C ALA A 4 9.36 3.13 -22.78
N ARG A 5 9.57 4.27 -22.10
CA ARG A 5 9.96 5.53 -22.77
C ARG A 5 11.40 5.50 -23.28
N ALA A 6 12.29 4.83 -22.54
CA ALA A 6 13.69 4.70 -22.94
C ALA A 6 13.85 3.77 -24.15
N VAL A 7 13.10 2.66 -24.18
CA VAL A 7 13.07 1.72 -25.31
C VAL A 7 12.53 2.38 -26.58
N ASN A 8 11.44 3.14 -26.48
CA ASN A 8 10.88 3.85 -27.64
C ASN A 8 11.83 4.94 -28.19
N ALA A 9 12.52 5.67 -27.31
CA ALA A 9 13.50 6.67 -27.74
C ALA A 9 14.71 6.03 -28.45
N LEU A 10 15.16 4.85 -27.99
CA LEU A 10 16.26 4.13 -28.62
C LEU A 10 15.87 3.58 -30.01
N ALA A 11 14.65 3.05 -30.14
CA ALA A 11 14.11 2.54 -31.40
C ALA A 11 14.05 3.63 -32.48
N ASP A 12 13.67 4.86 -32.11
CA ASP A 12 13.64 6.03 -33.01
C ASP A 12 15.02 6.48 -33.50
N VAL A 13 16.07 6.31 -32.69
CA VAL A 13 17.45 6.61 -33.08
C VAL A 13 17.97 5.54 -34.06
N ILE A 14 17.70 4.27 -33.78
CA ILE A 14 18.08 3.14 -34.64
C ILE A 14 17.39 3.23 -36.01
N CYS A 15 16.09 3.54 -36.03
CA CYS A 15 15.32 3.67 -37.27
C CYS A 15 15.83 4.84 -38.15
N ARG A 16 16.24 5.96 -37.53
CA ARG A 16 16.89 7.07 -38.24
C ARG A 16 18.27 6.71 -38.79
N ALA A 17 19.06 5.92 -38.06
CA ALA A 17 20.36 5.44 -38.54
C ALA A 17 20.23 4.51 -39.76
N GLN A 18 19.23 3.62 -39.77
CA GLN A 18 18.95 2.72 -40.90
C GLN A 18 18.55 3.46 -42.18
N LYS A 19 17.72 4.51 -42.09
CA LYS A 19 17.32 5.33 -43.26
C LYS A 19 18.49 5.99 -43.99
N ASN A 20 19.62 6.16 -43.32
CA ASN A 20 20.81 6.81 -43.87
C ASN A 20 21.83 5.84 -44.48
N GLY A 21 21.52 4.53 -44.57
CA GLY A 21 22.36 3.54 -45.26
C GLY A 21 23.71 3.23 -44.60
N ARG A 22 23.99 3.78 -43.42
CA ARG A 22 25.21 3.50 -42.63
C ARG A 22 24.83 2.61 -41.45
N ARG A 23 24.86 1.29 -41.65
CA ARG A 23 24.89 0.36 -40.52
C ARG A 23 26.26 0.47 -39.87
N THR A 24 26.33 1.18 -38.75
CA THR A 24 27.52 1.19 -37.91
C THR A 24 27.53 -0.13 -37.11
N PRO A 25 28.69 -0.75 -36.88
CA PRO A 25 28.79 -2.01 -36.11
C PRO A 25 28.08 -1.96 -34.74
N VAL A 26 28.01 -0.76 -34.14
CA VAL A 26 27.28 -0.51 -32.89
C VAL A 26 25.78 -0.74 -33.03
N VAL A 27 25.18 -0.40 -34.18
CA VAL A 27 23.74 -0.60 -34.43
C VAL A 27 23.43 -2.09 -34.62
N GLU A 28 24.32 -2.85 -35.25
CA GLU A 28 24.15 -4.30 -35.40
C GLU A 28 24.24 -5.00 -34.04
N TRP A 29 25.24 -4.66 -33.23
CA TRP A 29 25.35 -5.16 -31.85
C TRP A 29 24.11 -4.82 -31.00
N LEU A 30 23.59 -3.59 -31.10
CA LEU A 30 22.38 -3.20 -30.37
C LEU A 30 21.13 -3.97 -30.82
N LEU A 31 21.02 -4.31 -32.11
CA LEU A 31 19.91 -5.10 -32.62
C LEU A 31 19.98 -6.54 -32.12
N ASP A 32 21.17 -7.15 -32.14
CA ASP A 32 21.40 -8.49 -31.59
C ASP A 32 21.08 -8.54 -30.08
N GLU A 33 21.49 -7.52 -29.33
CA GLU A 33 21.20 -7.41 -27.89
C GLU A 33 19.69 -7.24 -27.63
N VAL A 34 18.99 -6.44 -28.46
CA VAL A 34 17.52 -6.29 -28.35
C VAL A 34 16.81 -7.61 -28.64
N ASP A 35 17.25 -8.37 -29.62
CA ASP A 35 16.65 -9.68 -29.95
C ASP A 35 16.95 -10.72 -28.86
N ALA A 36 18.15 -10.71 -28.27
CA ALA A 36 18.49 -11.53 -27.10
C ALA A 36 17.61 -11.19 -25.89
N LEU A 37 17.42 -9.91 -25.60
CA LEU A 37 16.56 -9.45 -24.51
C LEU A 37 15.09 -9.82 -24.75
N ARG A 38 14.59 -9.73 -25.99
CA ARG A 38 13.24 -10.16 -26.34
C ARG A 38 13.05 -11.66 -26.13
N ALA A 39 14.02 -12.48 -26.51
CA ALA A 39 13.98 -13.92 -26.26
C ALA A 39 13.95 -14.22 -24.76
N ARG A 40 14.76 -13.50 -23.95
CA ARG A 40 14.78 -13.67 -22.50
C ARG A 40 13.46 -13.24 -21.83
N VAL A 41 12.83 -12.17 -22.32
CA VAL A 41 11.51 -11.74 -21.82
C VAL A 41 10.44 -12.79 -22.13
N ALA A 42 10.44 -13.36 -23.34
CA ALA A 42 9.48 -14.41 -23.71
C ALA A 42 9.63 -15.67 -22.83
N GLU A 43 10.86 -16.06 -22.51
CA GLU A 43 11.15 -17.17 -21.58
C GLU A 43 10.60 -16.89 -20.17
N LEU A 44 10.84 -15.69 -19.63
CA LEU A 44 10.35 -15.30 -18.31
C LEU A 44 8.82 -15.20 -18.25
N GLU A 45 8.19 -14.73 -19.33
CA GLU A 45 6.73 -14.70 -19.42
C GLU A 45 6.14 -16.11 -19.45
N GLN A 46 6.79 -17.04 -20.14
CA GLN A 46 6.41 -18.44 -20.15
C GLN A 46 6.57 -19.08 -18.77
N GLU A 47 7.70 -18.88 -18.10
CA GLU A 47 7.94 -19.36 -16.74
C GLU A 47 6.88 -18.83 -15.76
N ARG A 48 6.61 -17.52 -15.80
CA ARG A 48 5.56 -16.89 -14.98
C ARG A 48 4.19 -17.50 -15.25
N HIS A 49 3.85 -17.78 -16.51
CA HIS A 49 2.57 -18.39 -16.85
C HIS A 49 2.46 -19.81 -16.26
N THR A 50 3.53 -20.61 -16.34
CA THR A 50 3.58 -21.94 -15.73
C THR A 50 3.43 -21.87 -14.21
N THR A 51 4.14 -20.96 -13.53
CA THR A 51 4.00 -20.79 -12.07
C THR A 51 2.60 -20.35 -11.67
N ASN A 52 2.00 -19.40 -12.40
CA ASN A 52 0.65 -18.94 -12.12
C ASN A 52 -0.39 -20.06 -12.28
N ASN A 53 -0.25 -20.91 -13.30
CA ASN A 53 -1.13 -22.06 -13.49
C ASN A 53 -0.97 -23.07 -12.35
N ALA A 54 0.26 -23.38 -11.93
CA ALA A 54 0.53 -24.27 -10.80
C ALA A 54 -0.05 -23.73 -9.47
N VAL A 55 0.06 -22.42 -9.22
CA VAL A 55 -0.56 -21.77 -8.05
C VAL A 55 -2.09 -21.86 -8.12
N ALA A 56 -2.69 -21.61 -9.29
CA ALA A 56 -4.13 -21.74 -9.47
C ALA A 56 -4.63 -23.16 -9.19
N GLU A 57 -3.92 -24.18 -9.70
CA GLU A 57 -4.20 -25.60 -9.41
C GLU A 57 -4.09 -25.92 -7.92
N ALA A 58 -3.04 -25.43 -7.25
CA ALA A 58 -2.86 -25.62 -5.81
C ALA A 58 -3.99 -24.97 -4.99
N HIS A 59 -4.44 -23.77 -5.38
CA HIS A 59 -5.57 -23.09 -4.74
C HIS A 59 -6.88 -23.87 -4.93
N LEU A 60 -7.13 -24.42 -6.12
CA LEU A 60 -8.30 -25.26 -6.38
C LEU A 60 -8.26 -26.56 -5.55
N ALA A 61 -7.10 -27.20 -5.45
CA ALA A 61 -6.93 -28.39 -4.63
C ALA A 61 -7.15 -28.10 -3.13
N LEU A 62 -6.64 -26.97 -2.65
CA LEU A 62 -6.85 -26.53 -1.26
C LEU A 62 -8.33 -26.24 -0.97
N ALA A 63 -9.03 -25.60 -1.91
CA ALA A 63 -10.47 -25.35 -1.79
C ALA A 63 -11.28 -26.66 -1.73
N ALA A 64 -10.97 -27.63 -2.61
CA ALA A 64 -11.63 -28.95 -2.58
C ALA A 64 -11.34 -29.74 -1.29
N ALA A 65 -10.13 -29.60 -0.74
CA ALA A 65 -9.78 -30.20 0.55
C ALA A 65 -10.51 -29.53 1.74
N ALA A 66 -10.79 -28.23 1.66
CA ALA A 66 -11.56 -27.52 2.67
C ALA A 66 -13.04 -27.95 2.69
N GLU A 67 -13.62 -28.24 1.52
CA GLU A 67 -15.02 -28.65 1.38
C GLU A 67 -15.30 -30.10 1.82
N SER A 68 -14.29 -30.97 1.78
CA SER A 68 -14.40 -32.38 2.20
C SER A 68 -14.07 -32.62 3.67
N ARG A 69 -13.76 -31.58 4.45
CA ARG A 69 -13.50 -31.70 5.88
C ARG A 69 -14.82 -32.00 6.60
N PRO A 70 -15.00 -33.17 7.24
CA PRO A 70 -16.19 -33.41 8.04
C PRO A 70 -16.27 -32.33 9.12
N VAL A 71 -17.46 -31.74 9.29
CA VAL A 71 -17.79 -30.80 10.36
C VAL A 71 -17.85 -31.61 11.67
N ASP A 72 -16.69 -32.10 12.11
CA ASP A 72 -16.53 -32.81 13.37
C ASP A 72 -16.28 -31.76 14.46
N GLU A 73 -17.26 -31.65 15.37
CA GLU A 73 -17.32 -30.88 16.62
C GLU A 73 -16.50 -29.58 16.69
N ASP A 74 -17.22 -28.47 16.51
CA ASP A 74 -16.74 -27.08 16.51
C ASP A 74 -15.83 -26.73 17.72
N PRO A 75 -14.49 -26.73 17.57
CA PRO A 75 -13.60 -26.31 18.65
C PRO A 75 -13.68 -24.79 18.89
N ILE A 76 -14.35 -24.04 18.00
CA ILE A 76 -14.57 -22.58 18.14
C ILE A 76 -15.66 -22.30 19.18
N ALA A 77 -16.56 -23.25 19.44
CA ALA A 77 -17.56 -23.12 20.50
C ALA A 77 -16.94 -22.94 21.89
N TYR A 78 -15.71 -23.44 22.11
CA TYR A 78 -14.95 -23.25 23.35
C TYR A 78 -14.06 -21.99 23.38
N ALA A 79 -13.73 -21.42 22.21
CA ALA A 79 -12.86 -20.23 22.12
C ALA A 79 -13.63 -18.89 22.12
N LEU A 80 -14.97 -18.93 22.08
CA LEU A 80 -15.83 -17.74 22.02
C LEU A 80 -16.41 -17.31 23.38
N THR A 81 -15.96 -17.89 24.49
CA THR A 81 -16.53 -17.61 25.83
C THR A 81 -15.56 -17.00 26.83
N GLU A 82 -14.28 -16.84 26.49
CA GLU A 82 -13.40 -16.03 27.33
C GLU A 82 -13.68 -14.55 27.04
N PRO A 83 -14.23 -13.78 28.00
CA PRO A 83 -14.44 -12.36 27.82
C PRO A 83 -13.10 -11.72 27.48
N GLU A 84 -13.06 -11.04 26.35
CA GLU A 84 -11.88 -10.32 25.90
C GLU A 84 -11.41 -9.40 27.06
N PRO A 85 -10.13 -9.47 27.46
CA PRO A 85 -9.68 -8.79 28.67
C PRO A 85 -9.93 -7.29 28.57
N ASP A 86 -10.42 -6.69 29.67
CA ASP A 86 -10.64 -5.25 29.77
C ASP A 86 -9.30 -4.50 29.90
N THR A 87 -8.63 -4.33 28.75
CA THR A 87 -7.34 -3.66 28.66
C THR A 87 -7.51 -2.14 28.47
N PRO A 88 -6.53 -1.33 28.94
CA PRO A 88 -6.49 0.10 28.62
C PRO A 88 -6.64 0.41 27.12
N GLY A 89 -5.98 -0.36 26.25
CA GLY A 89 -6.10 -0.23 24.80
C GLY A 89 -7.54 -0.44 24.31
N ARG A 90 -8.26 -1.43 24.87
CA ARG A 90 -9.66 -1.70 24.53
C ARG A 90 -10.58 -0.56 24.96
N ARG A 91 -10.46 -0.06 26.18
CA ARG A 91 -11.27 1.09 26.64
C ARG A 91 -11.06 2.33 25.78
N ALA A 92 -9.82 2.60 25.36
CA ALA A 92 -9.53 3.70 24.44
C ALA A 92 -10.17 3.47 23.06
N ALA A 93 -10.11 2.23 22.53
CA ALA A 93 -10.77 1.89 21.26
C ALA A 93 -12.30 2.05 21.34
N ASP A 94 -12.93 1.57 22.41
CA ASP A 94 -14.38 1.67 22.63
C ASP A 94 -14.82 3.13 22.76
N ALA A 95 -14.07 3.95 23.51
CA ALA A 95 -14.33 5.39 23.66
C ALA A 95 -14.25 6.12 22.31
N ILE A 96 -13.25 5.77 21.48
CA ILE A 96 -13.10 6.35 20.14
C ILE A 96 -14.21 5.87 19.20
N GLN A 97 -14.56 4.58 19.25
CA GLN A 97 -15.63 4.01 18.44
C GLN A 97 -16.99 4.65 18.74
N ALA A 98 -17.27 4.95 20.01
CA ALA A 98 -18.49 5.64 20.44
C ALA A 98 -18.65 7.05 19.85
N MET A 99 -17.57 7.68 19.37
CA MET A 99 -17.65 8.98 18.67
C MET A 99 -18.22 8.85 17.25
N HIS A 100 -18.25 7.63 16.68
CA HIS A 100 -18.69 7.35 15.31
C HIS A 100 -18.02 8.24 14.24
N ASP A 101 -16.75 8.57 14.44
CA ASP A 101 -16.01 9.43 13.51
C ASP A 101 -15.69 8.66 12.21
N PRO A 102 -16.21 9.10 11.05
CA PRO A 102 -16.08 8.37 9.78
C PRO A 102 -14.65 8.35 9.22
N THR A 103 -13.74 9.12 9.82
CA THR A 103 -12.33 9.10 9.43
C THR A 103 -11.59 7.88 9.98
N VAL A 104 -12.10 7.23 11.03
CA VAL A 104 -11.51 6.02 11.59
C VAL A 104 -11.99 4.81 10.80
N ILE A 105 -11.06 4.06 10.22
CA ILE A 105 -11.37 2.90 9.36
C ILE A 105 -10.81 1.58 9.89
N GLY A 106 -10.08 1.62 11.01
CA GLY A 106 -9.54 0.42 11.63
C GLY A 106 -8.84 0.69 12.96
N TYR A 107 -8.74 -0.38 13.74
CA TYR A 107 -8.11 -0.41 15.06
C TYR A 107 -7.18 -1.62 15.13
N ASN A 108 -6.06 -1.47 15.83
CA ASN A 108 -5.25 -2.58 16.30
C ASN A 108 -4.99 -2.36 17.79
N ILE A 109 -5.50 -3.27 18.61
CA ILE A 109 -5.62 -3.09 20.06
C ILE A 109 -4.53 -3.92 20.74
N GLY A 110 -3.60 -3.24 21.41
CA GLY A 110 -2.65 -3.87 22.32
C GLY A 110 -3.19 -3.88 23.76
N VAL A 111 -2.43 -4.49 24.67
CA VAL A 111 -2.78 -4.49 26.10
C VAL A 111 -2.70 -3.07 26.68
N ASP A 112 -1.64 -2.34 26.41
CA ASP A 112 -1.35 -1.02 26.98
C ASP A 112 -1.22 0.08 25.92
N TRP A 113 -1.56 -0.21 24.66
CA TRP A 113 -1.46 0.73 23.55
C TRP A 113 -2.56 0.50 22.51
N LEU A 114 -2.74 1.47 21.62
CA LEU A 114 -3.70 1.42 20.52
C LEU A 114 -3.04 1.92 19.22
N SER A 115 -3.32 1.28 18.09
CA SER A 115 -3.03 1.85 16.76
C SER A 115 -4.32 2.12 16.02
N LEU A 116 -4.44 3.33 15.49
CA LEU A 116 -5.57 3.79 14.69
C LEU A 116 -5.19 3.87 13.22
N THR A 117 -6.08 3.39 12.36
CA THR A 117 -5.99 3.60 10.91
C THR A 117 -7.03 4.65 10.51
N LEU A 118 -6.56 5.77 9.97
CA LEU A 118 -7.38 6.90 9.57
C LEU A 118 -7.41 7.10 8.04
N LYS A 119 -8.53 7.63 7.55
CA LYS A 119 -8.71 8.11 6.18
C LYS A 119 -9.36 9.50 6.20
N PRO A 120 -8.62 10.54 6.60
CA PRO A 120 -9.11 11.90 6.60
C PRO A 120 -9.47 12.34 5.16
N ARG A 121 -10.55 13.12 5.02
CA ARG A 121 -10.98 13.67 3.73
C ARG A 121 -10.45 15.09 3.53
N THR A 122 -10.14 15.79 4.61
CA THR A 122 -9.61 17.13 4.61
C THR A 122 -8.36 17.25 5.50
N LEU A 123 -7.56 18.30 5.30
CA LEU A 123 -6.45 18.60 6.23
C LEU A 123 -6.96 19.00 7.62
N ALA A 124 -8.17 19.57 7.71
CA ALA A 124 -8.80 19.89 8.99
C ALA A 124 -9.15 18.62 9.77
N ASP A 125 -9.64 17.57 9.10
CA ASP A 125 -9.89 16.26 9.74
C ASP A 125 -8.60 15.70 10.33
N TRP A 126 -7.52 15.75 9.56
CA TRP A 126 -6.21 15.27 10.00
C TRP A 126 -5.70 16.07 11.20
N GLN A 127 -5.77 17.40 11.14
CA GLN A 127 -5.33 18.26 12.23
C GLN A 127 -6.16 18.04 13.50
N ALA A 128 -7.49 17.93 13.38
CA ALA A 128 -8.37 17.67 14.52
C ALA A 128 -8.00 16.37 15.26
N TRP A 129 -7.57 15.34 14.53
CA TRP A 129 -7.08 14.11 15.14
C TRP A 129 -5.74 14.27 15.86
N LEU A 130 -4.81 15.03 15.29
CA LEU A 130 -3.55 15.33 15.95
C LEU A 130 -3.78 16.11 17.25
N ASP A 131 -4.68 17.09 17.22
CA ASP A 131 -5.04 17.90 18.39
C ASP A 131 -5.70 17.05 19.48
N ARG A 132 -6.68 16.21 19.13
CA ARG A 132 -7.33 15.28 20.07
C ARG A 132 -6.34 14.36 20.77
N LEU A 133 -5.32 13.90 20.04
CA LEU A 133 -4.32 12.97 20.55
C LEU A 133 -3.15 13.67 21.25
N GLY A 134 -3.11 15.01 21.24
CA GLY A 134 -1.93 15.76 21.70
C GLY A 134 -0.66 15.36 20.95
N ALA A 135 -0.78 14.99 19.66
CA ALA A 135 0.34 14.53 18.86
C ALA A 135 1.24 15.71 18.47
N ASP A 136 2.56 15.55 18.65
CA ASP A 136 3.53 16.57 18.27
C ASP A 136 3.74 16.59 16.74
N LEU A 137 3.40 17.72 16.12
CA LEU A 137 3.59 17.97 14.69
C LEU A 137 5.04 17.79 14.24
N ALA A 138 6.02 18.09 15.10
CA ALA A 138 7.44 17.92 14.79
C ALA A 138 7.83 16.45 14.59
N HIS A 139 7.05 15.52 15.13
CA HIS A 139 7.28 14.07 15.05
C HIS A 139 6.37 13.36 14.04
N VAL A 140 5.52 14.10 13.32
CA VAL A 140 4.71 13.55 12.23
C VAL A 140 5.62 13.20 11.06
N THR A 141 5.53 11.97 10.57
CA THR A 141 6.32 11.53 9.41
C THR A 141 5.40 11.30 8.20
N HIS A 142 5.85 11.75 7.04
CA HIS A 142 5.15 11.59 5.77
C HIS A 142 5.98 10.69 4.84
N ARG A 143 5.38 9.59 4.36
CA ARG A 143 5.99 8.68 3.39
C ARG A 143 5.00 8.42 2.25
N GLY A 144 5.10 9.20 1.19
CA GLY A 144 4.18 9.13 0.06
C GLY A 144 2.75 9.51 0.47
N LEU A 145 1.82 8.57 0.34
CA LEU A 145 0.41 8.76 0.73
C LEU A 145 0.12 8.43 2.20
N LEU A 146 1.08 7.85 2.91
CA LEU A 146 0.94 7.47 4.32
C LEU A 146 1.55 8.54 5.21
N SER A 147 0.82 8.96 6.24
CA SER A 147 1.34 9.80 7.32
C SER A 147 1.21 9.05 8.64
N THR A 148 2.21 9.17 9.50
CA THR A 148 2.17 8.54 10.82
C THR A 148 2.45 9.55 11.92
N ALA A 149 1.76 9.39 13.04
CA ALA A 149 1.88 10.25 14.21
C ALA A 149 1.78 9.39 15.48
N LYS A 150 2.21 9.94 16.61
CA LYS A 150 2.07 9.33 17.94
C LYS A 150 1.49 10.37 18.89
N GLY A 151 0.61 9.93 19.77
CA GLY A 151 -0.01 10.75 20.80
C GLY A 151 -0.58 9.87 21.91
N SER A 152 -1.60 10.35 22.60
CA SER A 152 -2.27 9.61 23.67
C SER A 152 -3.78 9.87 23.69
N TRP A 153 -4.55 8.89 24.15
CA TRP A 153 -5.97 9.01 24.43
C TRP A 153 -6.23 8.59 25.87
N ASP A 154 -6.68 9.51 26.73
CA ASP A 154 -6.86 9.28 28.17
C ASP A 154 -5.64 8.61 28.85
N GLY A 155 -4.44 9.03 28.44
CA GLY A 155 -3.16 8.49 28.94
C GLY A 155 -2.70 7.18 28.28
N VAL A 156 -3.51 6.56 27.42
CA VAL A 156 -3.11 5.37 26.64
C VAL A 156 -2.30 5.81 25.41
N PRO A 157 -1.09 5.29 25.19
CA PRO A 157 -0.31 5.54 23.97
C PRO A 157 -1.07 5.16 22.70
N VAL A 158 -1.17 6.09 21.76
CA VAL A 158 -1.81 5.88 20.46
C VAL A 158 -0.83 6.13 19.32
N ALA A 159 -0.65 5.13 18.45
CA ALA A 159 -0.02 5.30 17.16
C ALA A 159 -1.09 5.51 16.09
N VAL A 160 -0.85 6.41 15.14
CA VAL A 160 -1.80 6.69 14.06
C VAL A 160 -1.15 6.47 12.71
N GLN A 161 -1.89 5.82 11.83
CA GLN A 161 -1.56 5.65 10.41
C GLN A 161 -2.68 6.28 9.57
N ALA A 162 -2.40 7.41 8.93
CA ALA A 162 -3.37 8.14 8.13
C ALA A 162 -3.05 8.01 6.63
N HIS A 163 -4.02 7.51 5.86
CA HIS A 163 -3.91 7.36 4.42
C HIS A 163 -4.46 8.59 3.69
N GLY A 164 -3.77 9.01 2.62
CA GLY A 164 -4.20 10.09 1.72
C GLY A 164 -3.75 11.50 2.14
N VAL A 165 -3.21 11.67 3.36
CA VAL A 165 -2.75 12.98 3.87
C VAL A 165 -1.69 13.62 2.97
N GLY A 166 -0.77 12.83 2.41
CA GLY A 166 0.25 13.36 1.48
C GLY A 166 -0.35 14.02 0.23
N ALA A 167 -1.46 13.48 -0.29
CA ALA A 167 -2.19 14.07 -1.41
C ALA A 167 -2.91 15.36 -1.00
N LEU A 168 -3.51 15.39 0.19
CA LEU A 168 -4.15 16.58 0.75
C LEU A 168 -3.15 17.73 0.93
N LEU A 169 -1.95 17.43 1.43
CA LEU A 169 -0.86 18.40 1.57
C LEU A 169 -0.32 18.89 0.23
N ALA A 170 -0.27 18.02 -0.79
CA ALA A 170 0.11 18.42 -2.15
C ALA A 170 -0.93 19.38 -2.75
N ALA A 171 -2.22 19.07 -2.62
CA ALA A 171 -3.31 19.91 -3.11
C ALA A 171 -3.36 21.30 -2.43
N ALA A 172 -3.11 21.35 -1.12
CA ALA A 172 -3.05 22.61 -0.39
C ALA A 172 -1.90 23.52 -0.88
N ARG A 173 -0.72 22.95 -1.15
CA ARG A 173 0.42 23.71 -1.71
C ARG A 173 0.12 24.28 -3.08
N THR A 174 -0.56 23.53 -3.94
CA THR A 174 -0.95 24.03 -5.28
C THR A 174 -1.98 25.16 -5.20
N ALA A 175 -2.90 25.11 -4.23
CA ALA A 175 -3.89 26.17 -4.05
C ALA A 175 -3.24 27.49 -3.61
N THR A 176 -2.27 27.44 -2.68
CA THR A 176 -1.58 28.65 -2.18
C THR A 176 -0.61 29.25 -3.21
N GLY A 177 0.03 28.42 -4.04
CA GLY A 177 0.96 28.88 -5.08
C GLY A 177 0.32 29.53 -6.30
N SER A 178 -1.00 29.36 -6.50
CA SER A 178 -1.70 29.88 -7.69
C SER A 178 -2.14 31.36 -7.58
N GLY A 179 -1.94 32.01 -6.43
CA GLY A 179 -2.36 33.40 -6.20
C GLY A 179 -1.27 34.47 -6.38
N ALA A 180 -0.09 34.10 -6.84
CA ALA A 180 1.04 35.01 -7.05
C ALA A 180 1.43 35.06 -8.54
N VAL A 181 0.58 35.69 -9.36
CA VAL A 181 0.92 36.17 -10.71
C VAL A 181 0.29 37.54 -10.90
#